data_AF-A0A9D4S5H5-F1
#
_entry.id   AF-A0A9D4S5H5-F1
#
_cell.length_a   1.000
_cell.length_b   1.000
_cell.length_c   1.000
_cell.angle_alpha   90.00
_cell.angle_beta   90.00
_cell.angle_gamma   90.00
#
_symmetry.space_group_name_H-M   'P 1'
#
loop_
_entity.id
_entity.type
_entity.pdbx_description
1 polymer ?
#
loop_
_entity_poly.entity_id
_entity_poly.type
_entity_poly.pdbx_seq_one_letter_code
_entity_poly.pdbx_strand_id
1 'polypeptide(L)' 'MLYDHRYHMKGSSVGQLNVYQIQNGLLTCNLVWSLSEQQGPDWLSGQVPLNATVGYKVFFDAF' A
#
# COMPACT_ATOMS: atom_id res chain seq x y z
N MET A 1 -4.04 5.52 12.82
CA MET A 1 -2.63 5.17 13.11
C MET A 1 -1.84 5.22 11.82
N LEU A 2 -0.55 5.56 11.83
CA LEU A 2 0.29 5.49 10.64
C LEU A 2 0.92 4.10 10.53
N TYR A 3 0.94 3.55 9.32
CA TYR A 3 1.65 2.32 8.98
C TYR A 3 2.81 2.65 8.05
N ASP A 4 4.02 2.43 8.56
CA ASP A 4 5.27 2.61 7.84
C ASP A 4 5.64 1.33 7.08
N HIS A 5 6.04 1.48 5.82
CA HIS A 5 6.60 0.40 5.01
C HIS A 5 7.71 0.91 4.08
N ARG A 6 8.43 -0.02 3.44
CA ARG A 6 9.46 0.28 2.46
C ARG A 6 9.08 -0.29 1.10
N TYR A 7 9.40 0.42 0.04
CA TYR A 7 9.18 -0.04 -1.34
C TYR A 7 10.37 0.36 -2.23
N HIS A 8 10.56 -0.38 -3.32
CA HIS A 8 11.56 -0.09 -4.34
C HIS A 8 10.95 -0.38 -5.71
N MET A 9 10.62 0.68 -6.44
CA MET A 9 9.95 0.62 -7.75
C MET A 9 10.88 1.19 -8.82
N LYS A 10 11.79 0.35 -9.32
CA LYS A 10 12.78 0.73 -10.34
C LYS A 10 12.46 0.07 -11.68
N GLY A 11 12.47 0.88 -12.74
CA GLY A 11 12.33 0.44 -14.13
C GLY A 11 11.04 0.92 -14.77
N SER A 12 11.07 1.16 -16.09
CA SER A 12 9.92 1.70 -16.84
C SER A 12 8.73 0.73 -16.93
N SER A 13 8.95 -0.55 -16.63
CA SER A 13 7.91 -1.60 -16.63
C SER A 13 7.60 -2.12 -15.22
N VAL A 14 7.93 -1.36 -14.17
CA VAL A 14 7.75 -1.80 -12.77
C VAL A 14 6.28 -1.82 -12.33
N GLY A 15 5.38 -1.26 -13.14
CA GLY A 15 3.95 -1.37 -12.93
C GLY A 15 3.43 -0.49 -11.79
N GLN A 16 2.46 -1.02 -11.04
CA GLN A 16 1.79 -0.33 -9.94
C GLN A 16 1.88 -1.15 -8.65
N LEU A 17 2.02 -0.47 -7.51
CA LEU A 17 1.93 -1.03 -6.17
C LEU A 17 0.76 -0.39 -5.43
N ASN A 18 -0.20 -1.23 -5.01
CA ASN A 18 -1.38 -0.82 -4.27
C ASN A 18 -1.35 -1.41 -2.86
N VAL A 19 -1.81 -0.62 -1.88
CA VAL A 19 -2.00 -1.06 -0.50
C VAL A 19 -3.47 -0.87 -0.15
N TYR A 20 -4.07 -1.94 0.34
CA TYR A 20 -5.45 -1.97 0.75
C TYR A 20 -5.60 -2.25 2.24
N GLN A 21 -6.64 -1.69 2.84
CA GLN A 21 -7.09 -1.99 4.18
C GLN A 21 -8.45 -2.70 4.14
N ILE A 22 -8.51 -3.85 4.80
CA ILE A 22 -9.75 -4.62 4.99
C ILE A 22 -10.05 -4.68 6.48
N GLN A 23 -11.22 -4.20 6.89
CA GLN A 23 -11.65 -4.26 8.28
C GLN A 23 -12.45 -5.53 8.55
N ASN A 24 -12.24 -6.18 9.69
CA ASN A 24 -12.93 -7.42 10.06
C ASN A 24 -14.44 -7.18 10.16
N GLY A 25 -15.22 -8.06 9.53
CA GLY A 25 -16.68 -7.92 9.48
C GLY A 25 -17.19 -6.97 8.40
N LEU A 26 -16.31 -6.25 7.70
CA LEU A 26 -16.64 -5.47 6.51
C LEU A 26 -16.21 -6.24 5.25
N LEU A 27 -17.07 -6.24 4.23
CA LEU A 27 -16.79 -6.83 2.91
C LEU A 27 -16.00 -5.88 2.00
N THR A 28 -15.71 -4.66 2.48
CA THR A 28 -15.05 -3.62 1.69
C THR A 28 -13.53 -3.72 1.79
N CYS A 29 -12.89 -3.61 0.62
CA CYS A 29 -11.44 -3.50 0.48
C CYS A 29 -11.13 -2.06 0.07
N ASN A 30 -10.52 -1.28 0.97
CA ASN A 30 -10.28 0.14 0.74
C ASN A 30 -8.85 0.35 0.25
N LEU A 31 -8.67 0.94 -0.94
CA LEU A 31 -7.37 1.39 -1.39
C LEU A 31 -6.93 2.58 -0.53
N VAL A 32 -5.83 2.40 0.20
CA VAL A 32 -5.33 3.40 1.17
C VAL A 32 -4.01 4.04 0.72
N TRP A 33 -3.31 3.41 -0.22
CA TRP A 33 -2.09 3.96 -0.82
C TRP A 33 -1.84 3.31 -2.18
N SER A 34 -1.29 4.07 -3.13
CA SER A 34 -0.97 3.58 -4.47
C SER A 34 0.20 4.37 -5.05
N LEU A 35 1.13 3.68 -5.69
CA LEU A 35 2.17 4.28 -6.53
C LEU A 35 2.24 3.55 -7.86
N SER A 36 2.46 4.30 -8.93
CA SER A 36 2.64 3.79 -10.28
C SER A 36 3.99 4.22 -10.85
N GLU A 37 4.49 3.44 -11.81
CA GLU A 37 5.72 3.74 -12.55
C GLU A 37 6.99 3.79 -11.66
N GLN A 38 8.09 4.22 -12.24
CA GLN A 38 9.36 4.29 -11.53
C GLN A 38 9.36 5.38 -10.45
N GLN A 39 9.90 5.03 -9.29
CA GLN A 39 10.07 5.92 -8.13
C GLN A 39 11.55 6.25 -7.87
N GLY A 40 12.44 5.75 -8.74
CA GLY A 40 13.87 5.89 -8.62
C GLY A 40 14.57 4.58 -8.22
N PRO A 41 15.91 4.61 -8.11
CA PRO A 41 16.71 3.41 -7.89
C PRO A 41 16.85 3.01 -6.41
N ASP A 42 16.34 3.82 -5.49
CA ASP A 42 16.56 3.67 -4.05
C ASP A 42 15.34 3.07 -3.34
N TRP A 43 15.57 2.47 -2.17
CA TRP A 43 14.49 2.08 -1.27
C TRP A 43 13.88 3.32 -0.61
N LEU A 44 12.58 3.50 -0.81
CA LEU A 44 11.82 4.63 -0.27
C LEU A 44 10.92 4.18 0.88
N SER A 45 10.54 5.11 1.74
CA SER A 45 9.55 4.90 2.79
C SER A 45 8.17 5.33 2.32
N GLY A 46 7.18 4.47 2.51
CA GLY A 46 5.77 4.80 2.36
C GLY A 46 5.10 4.90 3.73
N GLN A 47 4.23 5.89 3.88
CA GLN A 47 3.37 6.05 5.06
C GLN A 47 1.91 6.00 4.65
N VAL A 48 1.17 5.12 5.30
CA VAL A 48 -0.25 4.90 5.02
C VAL A 48 -1.08 5.23 6.26
N PRO A 49 -2.06 6.14 6.18
CA PRO A 49 -3.01 6.35 7.26
C PRO A 49 -3.98 5.18 7.31
N LEU A 50 -3.91 4.37 8.38
CA LEU A 50 -4.87 3.32 8.66
C LEU A 50 -5.92 3.83 9.64
N ASN A 51 -7.18 3.73 9.23
CA ASN A 51 -8.34 4.07 10.03
C ASN A 51 -9.08 2.77 10.34
N ALA A 52 -8.91 2.25 11.56
CA ALA A 52 -9.57 1.02 11.99
C ALA A 52 -10.18 1.22 13.38
N THR A 53 -11.46 0.90 13.51
CA THR A 53 -12.17 0.84 14.80
C THR A 53 -12.33 -0.60 15.28
N VAL A 54 -12.03 -1.57 14.41
CA VAL A 54 -12.04 -3.02 14.66
C VAL A 54 -10.74 -3.63 14.14
N GLY A 55 -10.52 -4.93 14.41
CA GLY A 55 -9.38 -5.66 13.83
C GLY A 55 -9.36 -5.54 12.30
N TYR A 56 -8.18 -5.49 11.69
CA TYR A 56 -8.05 -5.27 10.25
C TYR A 56 -6.88 -6.08 9.67
N LYS A 57 -6.85 -6.16 8.33
CA LYS A 57 -5.75 -6.71 7.53
C LYS A 57 -5.26 -5.64 6.54
N VAL A 58 -3.96 -5.69 6.26
CA VAL A 58 -3.33 -4.92 5.19
C VAL A 58 -2.96 -5.89 4.08
N PHE A 59 -3.31 -5.54 2.84
CA PHE A 59 -3.06 -6.35 1.65
C PHE A 59 -2.28 -5.51 0.63
N PHE A 60 -1.24 -6.10 0.06
CA PHE A 60 -0.45 -5.49 -1.00
C PHE A 60 -0.75 -6.20 -2.32
N ASP A 61 -0.98 -5.42 -3.37
CA ASP A 61 -1.19 -5.89 -4.73
C ASP A 61 -0.21 -5.19 -5.67
N ALA A 62 0.40 -5.94 -6.59
CA ALA A 62 1.38 -5.41 -7.52
C ALA A 62 1.28 -6.10 -8.88
N PHE A 63 1.27 -5.30 -9.95
CA PHE A 63 1.16 -5.76 -11.34
C PHE A 63 1.85 -4.81 -12.31
#